data_AF-A0A2D6XL70-F1
#
_entry.id   AF-A0A2D6XL70-F1
#
_cell.length_a   1.000
_cell.length_b   1.000
_cell.length_c   1.000
_cell.angle_alpha   90.00
_cell.angle_beta   90.00
_cell.angle_gamma   90.00
#
_symmetry.space_group_name_H-M   'P 1'
#
loop_
_entity.id
_entity.type
_entity.pdbx_description
1 polymer ?
#
loop_
_entity_poly.entity_id
_entity_poly.type
_entity_poly.pdbx_seq_one_letter_code
_entity_poly.pdbx_strand_id
1 'polypeptide(L)'
;MKFIERPGFVEKRKAERFAEWDEKFGAGKWGFVWKFGEGILDFEQACGVYEAAYFVDSFRRKELWKHLFSVASNFYDNAESNVNSGLKYTVQEAESTHLQDIAVRRVGVLRGWELNKNGRLVQIRGQETEGHLLMPGIVKFYSPELIIKPDISPWWANDDSVEAFYQNNRWLAVDM
;
A
#
# COMPACT_ATOMS: atom_id res chain seq x y z
N MET A 1 -19.50 -11.73 10.53
CA MET A 1 -18.81 -11.21 9.34
C MET A 1 -19.25 -11.94 8.07
N LYS A 2 -19.74 -11.19 7.08
CA LYS A 2 -20.12 -11.68 5.75
C LYS A 2 -19.35 -10.91 4.68
N PHE A 3 -18.67 -11.63 3.77
CA PHE A 3 -18.01 -11.02 2.62
C PHE A 3 -19.03 -10.67 1.54
N ILE A 4 -18.96 -9.44 1.03
CA ILE A 4 -19.89 -8.92 0.03
C ILE A 4 -19.26 -8.96 -1.35
N GLU A 5 -18.17 -8.22 -1.55
CA GLU A 5 -17.51 -8.07 -2.85
C GLU A 5 -16.05 -7.68 -2.67
N ARG A 6 -15.28 -7.80 -3.75
CA ARG A 6 -13.94 -7.21 -3.85
C ARG A 6 -14.07 -5.89 -4.60
N PRO A 7 -13.96 -4.73 -3.93
CA PRO A 7 -14.34 -3.44 -4.52
C PRO A 7 -13.35 -2.93 -5.57
N GLY A 8 -12.20 -3.61 -5.74
CA GLY A 8 -11.13 -3.17 -6.65
C GLY A 8 -10.63 -1.78 -6.28
N PHE A 9 -10.20 -1.00 -7.28
CA PHE A 9 -9.68 0.35 -7.11
C PHE A 9 -10.80 1.38 -6.91
N VAL A 10 -10.93 1.92 -5.70
CA VAL A 10 -12.08 2.77 -5.28
C VAL A 10 -11.75 4.28 -5.27
N GLU A 11 -10.48 4.69 -5.41
CA GLU A 11 -10.01 6.03 -5.04
C GLU A 11 -10.79 7.18 -5.71
N LYS A 12 -11.11 7.08 -7.01
CA LYS A 12 -11.83 8.15 -7.75
C LYS A 12 -13.31 8.33 -7.37
N ARG A 13 -13.93 7.32 -6.75
CA ARG A 13 -15.36 7.34 -6.35
C ARG A 13 -15.53 6.99 -4.87
N LYS A 14 -14.48 7.22 -4.06
CA LYS A 14 -14.43 6.78 -2.66
C LYS A 14 -15.59 7.33 -1.85
N ALA A 15 -15.83 8.64 -1.92
CA ALA A 15 -16.93 9.28 -1.19
C ALA A 15 -18.31 8.74 -1.60
N GLU A 16 -18.56 8.62 -2.91
CA GLU A 16 -19.81 8.08 -3.44
C GLU A 16 -20.03 6.62 -3.01
N ARG A 17 -19.02 5.76 -3.15
CA ARG A 17 -19.11 4.35 -2.76
C ARG A 17 -19.32 4.18 -1.27
N PHE A 18 -18.66 5.00 -0.45
CA PHE A 18 -18.83 4.95 0.99
C PHE A 18 -20.25 5.36 1.38
N ALA A 19 -20.81 6.41 0.75
CA ALA A 19 -22.20 6.79 0.95
C ALA A 19 -23.18 5.69 0.51
N GLU A 20 -22.95 5.07 -0.66
CA GLU A 20 -23.74 3.93 -1.15
C GLU A 20 -23.72 2.76 -0.15
N TRP A 21 -22.56 2.44 0.43
CA TRP A 21 -22.42 1.36 1.40
C TRP A 21 -22.99 1.73 2.78
N ASP A 22 -22.86 2.99 3.22
CA ASP A 22 -23.50 3.49 4.43
C ASP A 22 -25.03 3.40 4.33
N GLU A 23 -25.60 3.77 3.18
CA GLU A 23 -27.03 3.64 2.93
C GLU A 23 -27.47 2.16 2.89
N LYS A 24 -26.70 1.31 2.20
CA LYS A 24 -27.05 -0.09 1.98
C LYS A 24 -26.87 -1.00 3.19
N PHE A 25 -25.80 -0.79 3.96
CA PHE A 25 -25.40 -1.68 5.05
C PHE A 25 -25.50 -1.02 6.43
N GLY A 26 -25.63 0.30 6.49
CA GLY A 26 -25.59 1.10 7.71
C GLY A 26 -24.18 1.59 8.01
N ALA A 27 -24.04 2.89 8.27
CA ALA A 27 -22.77 3.50 8.66
C ALA A 27 -22.14 2.76 9.85
N GLY A 28 -20.86 2.41 9.72
CA GLY A 28 -20.11 1.66 10.74
C GLY A 28 -20.43 0.16 10.84
N LYS A 29 -21.35 -0.38 10.02
CA LYS A 29 -21.67 -1.82 9.98
C LYS A 29 -20.96 -2.57 8.86
N TRP A 30 -20.12 -1.87 8.12
CA TRP A 30 -19.29 -2.42 7.05
C TRP A 30 -17.86 -1.91 7.18
N GLY A 31 -16.93 -2.64 6.56
CA GLY A 31 -15.57 -2.17 6.41
C GLY A 31 -14.76 -3.05 5.48
N PHE A 32 -13.49 -2.71 5.35
CA PHE A 32 -12.55 -3.47 4.55
C PHE A 32 -11.77 -4.45 5.41
N VAL A 33 -11.65 -5.67 4.91
CA VAL A 33 -10.80 -6.72 5.44
C VAL A 33 -10.00 -7.34 4.30
N TRP A 34 -8.85 -7.93 4.61
CA TRP A 34 -8.01 -8.58 3.62
C TRP A 34 -7.93 -10.07 3.89
N LYS A 35 -8.28 -10.89 2.89
CA LYS A 35 -8.07 -12.34 3.00
C LYS A 35 -6.59 -12.65 2.81
N PHE A 36 -6.02 -13.51 3.64
CA PHE A 36 -4.62 -13.94 3.50
C PHE A 36 -4.46 -15.40 3.95
N GLY A 37 -4.28 -16.30 2.99
CA GLY A 37 -4.39 -17.74 3.23
C GLY A 37 -5.78 -18.11 3.77
N GLU A 38 -5.82 -18.82 4.89
CA GLU A 38 -7.07 -19.16 5.60
C GLU A 38 -7.55 -18.05 6.54
N GLY A 39 -6.74 -17.00 6.75
CA GLY A 39 -6.99 -15.91 7.68
C GLY A 39 -7.64 -14.68 7.07
N ILE A 40 -8.04 -13.78 7.95
CA ILE A 40 -8.58 -12.46 7.64
C ILE A 40 -7.76 -11.43 8.40
N LEU A 41 -7.33 -10.40 7.70
CA LEU A 41 -6.52 -9.31 8.22
C LEU A 41 -7.37 -8.03 8.30
N ASP A 42 -7.18 -7.29 9.38
CA ASP A 42 -7.58 -5.88 9.43
C ASP A 42 -6.64 -5.00 8.58
N PHE A 43 -6.90 -3.69 8.57
CA PHE A 43 -6.10 -2.74 7.79
C PHE A 43 -4.63 -2.69 8.21
N GLU A 44 -4.32 -2.66 9.51
CA GLU A 44 -2.94 -2.55 9.98
C GLU A 44 -2.17 -3.85 9.72
N GLN A 45 -2.82 -5.00 9.90
CA GLN A 45 -2.27 -6.31 9.55
C GLN A 45 -2.02 -6.45 8.05
N ALA A 46 -2.95 -5.97 7.21
CA ALA A 46 -2.77 -5.94 5.76
C ALA A 46 -1.60 -5.02 5.36
N CYS A 47 -1.45 -3.87 6.02
CA CYS A 47 -0.28 -2.99 5.85
C CYS A 47 1.02 -3.68 6.27
N GLY A 48 1.01 -4.51 7.31
CA GLY A 48 2.16 -5.32 7.71
C GLY A 48 2.58 -6.33 6.63
N VAL A 49 1.62 -7.00 5.99
CA VAL A 49 1.88 -7.91 4.87
C VAL A 49 2.38 -7.15 3.63
N TYR A 50 1.83 -5.97 3.37
CA TYR A 50 2.28 -5.06 2.33
C TYR A 50 3.75 -4.62 2.56
N GLU A 51 4.07 -4.18 3.78
CA GLU A 51 5.43 -3.80 4.20
C GLU A 51 6.40 -4.98 4.07
N ALA A 52 5.99 -6.19 4.42
CA ALA A 52 6.83 -7.38 4.30
C ALA A 52 7.30 -7.60 2.84
N ALA A 53 6.47 -7.27 1.84
CA ALA A 53 6.89 -7.33 0.43
C ALA A 53 8.02 -6.33 0.13
N TYR A 54 7.91 -5.09 0.61
CA TYR A 54 8.97 -4.10 0.50
C TYR A 54 10.23 -4.51 1.27
N PHE A 55 10.07 -5.12 2.45
CA PHE A 55 11.20 -5.60 3.24
C PHE A 55 11.96 -6.70 2.49
N VAL A 56 11.26 -7.71 1.95
CA VAL A 56 11.86 -8.76 1.11
C VAL A 56 12.54 -8.17 -0.12
N ASP A 57 11.88 -7.22 -0.77
CA ASP A 57 12.41 -6.52 -1.93
C ASP A 57 13.72 -5.76 -1.61
N SER A 58 13.84 -5.19 -0.41
CA SER A 58 15.05 -4.49 0.06
C SER A 58 16.30 -5.37 0.17
N PHE A 59 16.13 -6.70 0.22
CA PHE A 59 17.24 -7.65 0.10
C PHE A 59 17.54 -7.96 -1.36
N ARG A 60 16.50 -8.14 -2.19
CA ARG A 60 16.62 -8.49 -3.61
C ARG A 60 17.24 -7.36 -4.43
N ARG A 61 16.83 -6.12 -4.17
CA ARG A 61 17.27 -4.90 -4.87
C ARG A 61 18.08 -3.98 -3.95
N LYS A 62 18.96 -4.55 -3.14
CA LYS A 62 19.71 -3.86 -2.07
C LYS A 62 20.39 -2.55 -2.52
N GLU A 63 21.02 -2.55 -3.70
CA GLU A 63 21.75 -1.38 -4.17
C GLU A 63 20.82 -0.24 -4.64
N LEU A 64 19.65 -0.56 -5.20
CA LEU A 64 18.60 0.43 -5.46
C LEU A 64 18.17 1.11 -4.16
N TRP A 65 17.84 0.32 -3.15
CA TRP A 65 17.37 0.85 -1.87
C TRP A 65 18.43 1.71 -1.17
N LYS A 66 19.68 1.23 -1.09
CA LYS A 66 20.79 2.02 -0.55
C LYS A 66 20.99 3.34 -1.29
N HIS A 67 20.95 3.30 -2.62
CA HIS A 67 21.08 4.50 -3.44
C HIS A 67 19.98 5.50 -3.09
N LEU A 68 18.72 5.07 -3.07
CA LEU A 68 17.58 5.92 -2.72
C LEU A 68 17.74 6.54 -1.33
N PHE A 69 18.11 5.75 -0.31
CA PHE A 69 18.35 6.29 1.04
C PHE A 69 19.55 7.25 1.12
N SER A 70 20.57 7.07 0.27
CA SER A 70 21.73 7.98 0.22
C SER A 70 21.42 9.36 -0.37
N VAL A 71 20.33 9.48 -1.16
CA VAL A 71 19.93 10.75 -1.79
C VAL A 71 18.67 11.36 -1.17
N ALA A 72 17.85 10.54 -0.51
CA ALA A 72 16.57 10.97 0.05
C ALA A 72 16.74 11.63 1.43
N SER A 73 16.14 12.81 1.60
CA SER A 73 15.87 13.38 2.92
C SER A 73 14.55 12.89 3.51
N ASN A 74 13.61 12.48 2.66
CA ASN A 74 12.42 11.71 3.02
C ASN A 74 11.79 11.09 1.77
N PHE A 75 10.82 10.19 1.96
CA PHE A 75 9.99 9.63 0.89
C PHE A 75 8.56 10.13 1.01
N TYR A 76 7.85 10.26 -0.11
CA TYR A 76 6.42 10.58 -0.13
C TYR A 76 5.72 9.88 -1.31
N ASP A 77 4.38 9.75 -1.26
CA ASP A 77 3.63 9.13 -2.34
C ASP A 77 3.42 10.10 -3.49
N ASN A 78 2.48 11.03 -3.33
CA ASN A 78 2.03 11.95 -4.37
C ASN A 78 1.92 13.40 -3.90
N ALA A 79 1.89 13.64 -2.59
CA ALA A 79 1.94 14.96 -1.98
C ALA A 79 3.10 15.02 -0.99
N GLU A 80 3.87 16.10 -1.01
CA GLU A 80 5.00 16.24 -0.08
C GLU A 80 4.57 16.20 1.39
N SER A 81 3.33 16.59 1.70
CA SER A 81 2.74 16.48 3.04
C SER A 81 2.64 15.04 3.55
N ASN A 82 2.73 14.02 2.69
CA ASN A 82 2.59 12.61 3.10
C ASN A 82 3.68 12.22 4.11
N VAL A 83 4.81 12.94 4.13
CA VAL A 83 5.88 12.79 5.12
C VAL A 83 5.39 12.95 6.56
N ASN A 84 4.32 13.73 6.79
CA ASN A 84 3.77 14.02 8.11
C ASN A 84 3.14 12.81 8.79
N SER A 85 2.77 11.78 8.02
CA SER A 85 2.33 10.49 8.58
C SER A 85 3.43 9.75 9.34
N GLY A 86 4.70 10.08 9.08
CA GLY A 86 5.85 9.37 9.62
C GLY A 86 5.77 7.88 9.30
N LEU A 87 5.65 7.05 10.33
CA LEU A 87 5.59 5.58 10.22
C LEU A 87 4.18 5.01 10.47
N LYS A 88 3.15 5.87 10.50
CA LYS A 88 1.79 5.50 10.92
C LYS A 88 0.87 5.33 9.72
N TYR A 89 0.49 4.10 9.41
CA TYR A 89 -0.50 3.78 8.37
C TYR A 89 -1.88 4.40 8.61
N THR A 90 -2.23 4.67 9.87
CA THR A 90 -3.52 5.27 10.25
C THR A 90 -3.62 6.77 9.99
N VAL A 91 -2.51 7.44 9.70
CA VAL A 91 -2.50 8.85 9.29
C VAL A 91 -2.51 8.89 7.76
N GLN A 92 -3.70 9.09 7.20
CA GLN A 92 -3.94 9.19 5.76
C GLN A 92 -4.43 10.60 5.41
N GLU A 93 -3.94 11.13 4.30
CA GLU A 93 -4.34 12.43 3.75
C GLU A 93 -4.70 12.32 2.26
N ALA A 94 -5.52 13.25 1.76
CA ALA A 94 -5.96 13.34 0.37
C ALA A 94 -6.88 12.19 -0.13
N GLU A 95 -7.12 12.13 -1.45
CA GLU A 95 -8.05 11.21 -2.12
C GLU A 95 -7.54 9.75 -2.18
N SER A 96 -6.23 9.54 -2.11
CA SER A 96 -5.56 8.26 -2.32
C SER A 96 -4.85 7.78 -1.05
N THR A 97 -4.78 6.46 -0.87
CA THR A 97 -4.14 5.88 0.33
C THR A 97 -2.64 5.76 0.08
N HIS A 98 -1.81 6.41 0.89
CA HIS A 98 -0.35 6.45 0.70
C HIS A 98 0.33 5.41 1.60
N LEU A 99 0.42 4.16 1.13
CA LEU A 99 0.98 3.05 1.91
C LEU A 99 2.46 2.83 1.64
N GLN A 100 2.86 2.96 0.38
CA GLN A 100 4.20 2.71 -0.13
C GLN A 100 5.26 3.63 0.46
N ASP A 101 4.97 4.90 0.67
CA ASP A 101 5.91 5.84 1.29
C ASP A 101 6.13 5.51 2.76
N ILE A 102 5.06 5.16 3.48
CA ILE A 102 5.14 4.65 4.86
C ILE A 102 5.94 3.34 4.91
N ALA A 103 5.64 2.39 4.01
CA ALA A 103 6.34 1.10 3.93
C ALA A 103 7.84 1.27 3.66
N VAL A 104 8.22 2.14 2.71
CA VAL A 104 9.62 2.45 2.42
C VAL A 104 10.32 3.04 3.64
N ARG A 105 9.70 4.00 4.34
CA ARG A 105 10.27 4.59 5.57
C ARG A 105 10.46 3.54 6.67
N ARG A 106 9.46 2.67 6.90
CA ARG A 106 9.53 1.60 7.92
C ARG A 106 10.59 0.56 7.57
N VAL A 107 10.70 0.16 6.32
CA VAL A 107 11.78 -0.72 5.84
C VAL A 107 13.14 -0.06 6.05
N GLY A 108 13.29 1.23 5.78
CA GLY A 108 14.51 1.98 6.09
C GLY A 108 14.95 1.82 7.55
N VAL A 109 14.01 2.01 8.49
CA VAL A 109 14.25 1.80 9.92
C VAL A 109 14.64 0.35 10.22
N LEU A 110 13.90 -0.63 9.71
CA LEU A 110 14.20 -2.06 9.91
C LEU A 110 15.55 -2.48 9.33
N ARG A 111 15.99 -1.81 8.28
CA ARG A 111 17.28 -2.07 7.59
C ARG A 111 18.44 -1.29 8.20
N GLY A 112 18.17 -0.35 9.12
CA GLY A 112 19.18 0.53 9.69
C GLY A 112 19.76 1.51 8.66
N TRP A 113 18.98 1.90 7.66
CA TRP A 113 19.40 2.92 6.69
C TRP A 113 19.02 4.31 7.17
N GLU A 114 20.01 5.20 7.16
CA GLU A 114 19.81 6.60 7.49
C GLU A 114 19.43 7.39 6.23
N LEU A 115 18.48 8.31 6.39
CA LEU A 115 18.16 9.30 5.37
C LEU A 115 19.25 10.36 5.32
N ASN A 116 19.54 10.85 4.12
CA ASN A 116 20.47 11.96 3.92
C ASN A 116 19.80 13.27 4.33
N LYS A 117 20.25 13.87 5.44
CA LYS A 117 19.72 15.16 5.95
C LYS A 117 19.83 16.32 4.95
N ASN A 118 20.80 16.25 4.03
CA ASN A 118 20.99 17.23 2.95
C ASN A 118 20.44 16.72 1.61
N GLY A 119 19.69 15.62 1.64
CA GLY A 119 19.05 15.02 0.49
C GLY A 119 17.79 15.78 0.04
N ARG A 120 17.15 15.23 -0.98
CA ARG A 120 15.89 15.74 -1.53
C ARG A 120 14.71 14.85 -1.12
N LEU A 121 13.50 15.39 -1.18
CA LEU A 121 12.31 14.54 -1.09
C LEU A 121 12.26 13.64 -2.34
N VAL A 122 12.03 12.34 -2.12
CA VAL A 122 11.90 11.36 -3.19
C VAL A 122 10.44 10.93 -3.29
N GLN A 123 9.83 11.26 -4.43
CA GLN A 123 8.50 10.79 -4.78
C GLN A 123 8.55 9.33 -5.21
N ILE A 124 7.61 8.52 -4.73
CA ILE A 124 7.46 7.12 -5.15
C ILE A 124 6.50 6.99 -6.33
N ARG A 125 5.38 7.72 -6.35
CA ARG A 125 4.37 7.57 -7.40
C ARG A 125 4.69 8.44 -8.61
N GLY A 126 4.75 7.79 -9.77
CA GLY A 126 4.93 8.43 -11.08
C GLY A 126 6.09 7.80 -11.85
N GLN A 127 5.92 7.62 -13.16
CA GLN A 127 6.90 6.91 -14.00
C GLN A 127 8.25 7.64 -14.11
N GLU A 128 8.23 8.96 -14.06
CA GLU A 128 9.43 9.81 -14.18
C GLU A 128 10.09 10.11 -12.82
N THR A 129 9.59 9.49 -11.74
CA THR A 129 10.13 9.75 -10.39
C THR A 129 11.30 8.84 -10.09
N GLU A 130 12.26 9.33 -9.30
CA GLU A 130 13.39 8.53 -8.86
C GLU A 130 12.97 7.33 -7.99
N GLY A 131 11.86 7.46 -7.25
CA GLY A 131 11.26 6.38 -6.48
C GLY A 131 10.34 5.46 -7.28
N HIS A 132 10.19 5.65 -8.61
CA HIS A 132 9.27 4.88 -9.46
C HIS A 132 9.43 3.37 -9.27
N LEU A 133 10.66 2.88 -9.16
CA LEU A 133 10.94 1.46 -8.98
C LEU A 133 10.43 0.88 -7.65
N LEU A 134 9.99 1.73 -6.71
CA LEU A 134 9.32 1.36 -5.47
C LEU A 134 7.79 1.54 -5.53
N MET A 135 7.22 1.85 -6.71
CA MET A 135 5.76 1.85 -6.88
C MET A 135 5.17 0.47 -6.57
N PRO A 136 3.98 0.41 -5.97
CA PRO A 136 3.39 -0.86 -5.55
C PRO A 136 2.98 -1.77 -6.69
N GLY A 137 2.77 -1.24 -7.89
CA GLY A 137 2.56 -2.02 -9.10
C GLY A 137 3.83 -2.72 -9.61
N ILE A 138 5.02 -2.32 -9.13
CA ILE A 138 6.33 -2.82 -9.56
C ILE A 138 6.95 -3.74 -8.49
N VAL A 139 6.82 -3.38 -7.21
CA VAL A 139 7.34 -4.20 -6.11
C VAL A 139 6.61 -5.53 -6.07
N LYS A 140 7.34 -6.64 -6.26
CA LYS A 140 6.77 -7.98 -6.23
C LYS A 140 6.25 -8.33 -4.85
N PHE A 141 5.06 -8.92 -4.80
CA PHE A 141 4.60 -9.58 -3.60
C PHE A 141 5.47 -10.81 -3.32
N TYR A 142 5.80 -11.05 -2.06
CA TYR A 142 6.75 -12.11 -1.71
C TYR A 142 6.17 -13.53 -1.86
N SER A 143 4.83 -13.66 -1.84
CA SER A 143 4.06 -14.90 -1.99
C SER A 143 2.93 -14.74 -3.01
N PRO A 144 3.23 -14.65 -4.33
CA PRO A 144 2.25 -14.42 -5.38
C PRO A 144 1.09 -15.43 -5.41
N GLU A 145 1.31 -16.66 -4.93
CA GLU A 145 0.31 -17.72 -4.80
C GLU A 145 -0.83 -17.37 -3.83
N LEU A 146 -0.63 -16.38 -2.94
CA LEU A 146 -1.65 -15.91 -2.00
C LEU A 146 -2.50 -14.76 -2.56
N ILE A 147 -2.23 -14.30 -3.79
CA ILE A 147 -3.03 -13.27 -4.45
C ILE A 147 -4.31 -13.91 -5.00
N ILE A 148 -5.47 -13.41 -4.58
CA ILE A 148 -6.77 -13.96 -4.98
C ILE A 148 -7.05 -13.65 -6.46
N LYS A 149 -7.55 -14.64 -7.20
CA LYS A 149 -7.95 -14.50 -8.61
C LYS A 149 -9.47 -14.64 -8.79
N PRO A 150 -10.09 -14.11 -9.88
CA PRO A 150 -9.46 -13.38 -10.99
C PRO A 150 -8.89 -12.04 -10.55
N ASP A 151 -7.89 -11.54 -11.30
CA ASP A 151 -7.24 -10.27 -11.01
C ASP A 151 -8.20 -9.10 -11.24
N ILE A 152 -8.31 -8.23 -10.25
CA ILE A 152 -9.10 -6.98 -10.31
C ILE A 152 -8.25 -5.74 -10.03
N SER A 153 -6.93 -5.90 -10.00
CA SER A 153 -6.01 -4.80 -9.79
C SER A 153 -6.02 -3.83 -10.98
N PRO A 154 -5.59 -2.57 -10.78
CA PRO A 154 -5.48 -1.62 -11.87
C PRO A 154 -4.57 -2.10 -13.00
N TRP A 155 -4.88 -1.71 -14.24
CA TRP A 155 -4.11 -2.09 -15.44
C TRP A 155 -2.62 -1.73 -15.41
N TRP A 156 -2.20 -0.82 -14.52
CA TRP A 156 -0.80 -0.41 -14.35
C TRP A 156 -0.03 -1.27 -13.35
N ALA A 157 -0.70 -2.14 -12.59
CA ALA A 157 -0.08 -3.03 -11.62
C ALA A 157 0.27 -4.37 -12.27
N ASN A 158 1.46 -4.90 -11.97
CA ASN A 158 1.79 -6.26 -12.36
C ASN A 158 0.98 -7.27 -11.52
N ASP A 159 0.54 -8.37 -12.13
CA ASP A 159 -0.27 -9.42 -11.50
C ASP A 159 0.36 -10.12 -10.28
N ASP A 160 1.69 -10.00 -10.11
CA ASP A 160 2.47 -10.54 -8.99
C ASP A 160 2.95 -9.46 -8.01
N SER A 161 2.42 -8.23 -8.14
CA SER A 161 2.85 -7.09 -7.34
C SER A 161 2.17 -6.99 -5.98
N VAL A 162 2.74 -6.18 -5.09
CA VAL A 162 2.15 -5.87 -3.79
C VAL A 162 0.83 -5.09 -3.94
N GLU A 163 0.68 -4.27 -4.99
CA GLU A 163 -0.61 -3.68 -5.37
C GLU A 163 -1.63 -4.76 -5.73
N ALA A 164 -1.23 -5.77 -6.51
CA ALA A 164 -2.11 -6.87 -6.89
C ALA A 164 -2.60 -7.62 -5.65
N PHE A 165 -1.73 -7.94 -4.68
CA PHE A 165 -2.16 -8.45 -3.37
C PHE A 165 -3.17 -7.51 -2.70
N TYR A 166 -2.81 -6.23 -2.53
CA TYR A 166 -3.61 -5.29 -1.75
C TYR A 166 -5.02 -5.09 -2.32
N GLN A 167 -5.17 -5.06 -3.65
CA GLN A 167 -6.46 -4.88 -4.31
C GLN A 167 -7.27 -6.18 -4.39
N ASN A 168 -6.63 -7.29 -4.78
CA ASN A 168 -7.33 -8.56 -4.96
C ASN A 168 -7.76 -9.22 -3.67
N ASN A 169 -7.01 -8.97 -2.59
CA ASN A 169 -7.27 -9.59 -1.32
C ASN A 169 -8.18 -8.73 -0.45
N ARG A 170 -8.45 -7.47 -0.82
CA ARG A 170 -9.41 -6.59 -0.14
C ARG A 170 -10.84 -6.99 -0.42
N TRP A 171 -11.61 -7.17 0.64
CA TRP A 171 -13.04 -7.44 0.60
C TRP A 171 -13.79 -6.38 1.39
N LEU A 172 -14.93 -5.97 0.83
CA LEU A 172 -16.00 -5.36 1.60
C LEU A 172 -16.67 -6.45 2.45
N ALA A 173 -16.74 -6.22 3.75
CA ALA A 173 -17.40 -7.11 4.70
C ALA A 173 -18.41 -6.34 5.55
N VAL A 174 -19.47 -7.03 5.97
CA VAL A 174 -20.51 -6.53 6.89
C VAL A 174 -20.59 -7.41 8.12
N ASP A 175 -21.24 -6.90 9.17
CA ASP A 175 -21.38 -7.57 10.47
C ASP A 175 -20.00 -7.94 11.04
N MET A 176 -19.08 -6.97 11.01
CA MET A 176 -17.73 -7.06 11.58
C MET A 176 -17.75 -6.92 13.09
#